data_AF-A0A2P8AQQ3-F1
#
_entry.id   AF-A0A2P8AQQ3-F1
#
_cell.length_a   1.000
_cell.length_b   1.000
_cell.length_c   1.000
_cell.angle_alpha   90.00
_cell.angle_beta   90.00
_cell.angle_gamma   90.00
#
_symmetry.space_group_name_H-M   'P 1'
#
loop_
_entity.id
_entity.type
_entity.pdbx_description
1 polymer ?
#
loop_
_entity_poly.entity_id
_entity_poly.type
_entity_poly.pdbx_seq_one_letter_code
_entity_poly.pdbx_strand_id
1 'polypeptide(L)'
;MTLTLRYAAHSDRGLIRDGNQDSVYAGPRLLAVADGMGGMAAGDVASNIVIGAMAPLDEDVPGDALVDALRSAVGTANQQLRDTVDANPQLEGMGTTLTATLFSGSKLGMVHIGDSRAYLLRNGEFAQITKDDTYVQMLVDEGRISAEEASSHPQRSLLTRALDGRDIDPEYSVRQVLPGDRYLICSDGLSGVVSADTIADTMREYTDPQQCVERLVQLALRGGGPDNITVIIADATDQDIVEASPIVGGAAARDRGMATSADVSTPAARASALSAPRAPAPEEPVDTRDDEPDRRGQHPLRTAAMLLALLVIVGGGVFGGWSYTQRQYYVGATDDGQLAVFRGVPGQVAGLDLSNVHATSGAKLDDLTLAAQEQVKQGIQAKSEPDAERRLAELTSDDPANPNLKPLCPPSPTPGPASPTPSVTGSPLAPAVSGSAVPPASATATAAAGPTTTPTTTPDAVPSDTVPPVDPAGCRSPE
;
A
#
# COMPACT_ATOMS: atom_id res chain seq x y z
N MET A 1 7.32 -26.66 36.76
CA MET A 1 8.63 -26.10 36.36
C MET A 1 8.36 -25.02 35.33
N THR A 2 8.80 -23.80 35.58
CA THR A 2 8.72 -22.69 34.63
C THR A 2 9.91 -22.82 33.70
N LEU A 3 9.64 -23.22 32.46
CA LEU A 3 10.67 -23.25 31.42
C LEU A 3 10.72 -21.87 30.76
N THR A 4 11.88 -21.51 30.23
CA THR A 4 12.16 -20.26 29.51
C THR A 4 12.89 -20.55 28.22
N LEU A 5 12.82 -19.63 27.26
CA LEU A 5 13.53 -19.74 25.99
C LEU A 5 14.78 -18.87 26.01
N ARG A 6 15.93 -19.50 25.77
CA ARG A 6 17.16 -18.79 25.36
C ARG A 6 17.26 -18.91 23.85
N TYR A 7 17.21 -17.79 23.13
CA TYR A 7 17.13 -17.80 21.68
C TYR A 7 18.16 -16.88 21.03
N ALA A 8 18.45 -17.17 19.76
CA ALA A 8 19.19 -16.32 18.84
C ALA A 8 18.52 -16.39 17.48
N ALA A 9 18.56 -15.31 16.72
CA ALA A 9 18.01 -15.25 15.37
C ALA A 9 18.94 -14.45 14.45
N HIS A 10 18.97 -14.84 13.18
CA HIS A 10 19.70 -14.12 12.15
C HIS A 10 18.98 -14.25 10.81
N SER A 11 19.05 -13.19 10.01
CA SER A 11 18.54 -13.15 8.65
C SER A 11 19.58 -12.48 7.76
N ASP A 12 19.92 -13.12 6.66
CA ASP A 12 20.93 -12.69 5.70
C ASP A 12 20.30 -12.62 4.31
N ARG A 13 20.60 -11.57 3.54
CA ARG A 13 20.12 -11.44 2.15
C ARG A 13 20.58 -12.60 1.26
N GLY A 14 21.69 -13.24 1.60
CA GLY A 14 22.36 -14.17 0.70
C GLY A 14 23.20 -13.47 -0.35
N LEU A 15 23.62 -14.23 -1.37
CA LEU A 15 24.61 -13.81 -2.35
C LEU A 15 24.03 -13.45 -3.71
N ILE A 16 22.80 -13.90 -4.00
CA ILE A 16 22.16 -13.78 -5.32
C ILE A 16 21.00 -12.78 -5.36
N ARG A 17 20.14 -12.74 -4.32
CA ARG A 17 18.92 -11.91 -4.31
C ARG A 17 19.23 -10.43 -4.12
N ASP A 18 18.50 -9.52 -4.77
CA ASP A 18 18.74 -8.07 -4.66
C ASP A 18 18.33 -7.46 -3.31
N GLY A 19 17.38 -8.09 -2.63
CA GLY A 19 16.88 -7.68 -1.32
C GLY A 19 16.53 -8.88 -0.45
N ASN A 20 16.20 -8.62 0.81
CA ASN A 20 15.77 -9.63 1.76
C ASN A 20 14.25 -9.56 1.95
N GLN A 21 13.55 -10.61 1.51
CA GLN A 21 12.10 -10.75 1.60
C GLN A 21 11.68 -11.63 2.79
N ASP A 22 12.63 -12.27 3.47
CA ASP A 22 12.36 -12.96 4.73
C ASP A 22 12.10 -11.94 5.85
N SER A 23 11.24 -12.30 6.79
CA SER A 23 11.07 -11.58 8.06
C SER A 23 11.15 -12.56 9.23
N VAL A 24 11.74 -12.10 10.33
CA VAL A 24 11.90 -12.91 11.54
C VAL A 24 11.55 -12.13 12.80
N TYR A 25 10.92 -12.81 13.75
CA TYR A 25 10.70 -12.36 15.12
C TYR A 25 11.12 -13.46 16.10
N ALA A 26 11.95 -13.13 17.08
CA ALA A 26 12.29 -14.03 18.17
C ALA A 26 12.22 -13.27 19.49
N GLY A 27 11.30 -13.69 20.36
CA GLY A 27 11.06 -13.16 21.68
C GLY A 27 11.07 -14.26 22.74
N PRO A 28 10.91 -13.90 24.04
CA PRO A 28 10.83 -14.86 25.15
C PRO A 28 9.75 -15.93 24.99
N ARG A 29 8.70 -15.68 24.20
CA ARG A 29 7.57 -16.61 24.03
C ARG A 29 7.27 -16.93 22.57
N LEU A 30 7.44 -15.96 21.68
CA LEU A 30 7.11 -16.09 20.27
C LEU A 30 8.38 -16.22 19.43
N LEU A 31 8.43 -17.26 18.60
CA LEU A 31 9.40 -17.39 17.52
C LEU A 31 8.63 -17.48 16.21
N ALA A 32 8.98 -16.68 15.21
CA ALA A 32 8.28 -16.67 13.93
C ALA A 32 9.24 -16.35 12.78
N VAL A 33 9.13 -17.13 11.71
CA VAL A 33 9.80 -16.90 10.42
C VAL A 33 8.75 -16.85 9.33
N ALA A 34 8.87 -15.88 8.44
CA ALA A 34 8.03 -15.72 7.27
C ALA A 34 8.92 -15.44 6.05
N ASP A 35 8.84 -16.31 5.05
CA ASP A 35 9.58 -16.19 3.79
C ASP A 35 8.66 -15.56 2.74
N GLY A 36 8.98 -14.31 2.39
CA GLY A 36 8.15 -13.47 1.54
C GLY A 36 8.36 -13.77 0.06
N MET A 37 7.27 -14.07 -0.64
CA MET A 37 7.27 -14.35 -2.07
C MET A 37 6.40 -13.34 -2.84
N GLY A 38 6.85 -13.01 -4.04
CA GLY A 38 6.14 -12.11 -4.94
C GLY A 38 7.10 -11.50 -5.95
N GLY A 39 6.57 -11.12 -7.13
CA GLY A 39 7.34 -10.27 -8.04
C GLY A 39 7.62 -8.91 -7.40
N MET A 40 8.57 -8.13 -7.94
CA MET A 40 8.99 -6.85 -7.32
C MET A 40 9.25 -6.96 -5.79
N ALA A 41 9.30 -5.84 -5.08
CA ALA A 41 9.35 -5.80 -3.61
C ALA A 41 7.94 -6.01 -3.01
N ALA A 42 7.30 -7.13 -3.32
CA ALA A 42 6.00 -7.49 -2.76
C ALA A 42 6.12 -8.54 -1.65
N GLY A 43 7.12 -9.42 -1.72
CA GLY A 43 7.38 -10.44 -0.69
C GLY A 43 7.81 -9.85 0.65
N ASP A 44 8.65 -8.81 0.66
CA ASP A 44 9.08 -8.09 1.86
C ASP A 44 7.91 -7.41 2.58
N VAL A 45 6.94 -6.89 1.82
CA VAL A 45 5.70 -6.33 2.39
C VAL A 45 4.86 -7.44 3.03
N ALA A 46 4.67 -8.56 2.33
CA ALA A 46 3.86 -9.67 2.82
C ALA A 46 4.44 -10.29 4.11
N SER A 47 5.73 -10.61 4.12
CA SER A 47 6.38 -11.21 5.30
C SER A 47 6.41 -10.25 6.50
N ASN A 48 6.60 -8.95 6.26
CA ASN A 48 6.56 -7.93 7.30
C ASN A 48 5.16 -7.81 7.95
N ILE A 49 4.10 -7.76 7.13
CA ILE A 49 2.72 -7.75 7.63
C ILE A 49 2.44 -8.96 8.52
N VAL A 50 2.81 -10.16 8.06
CA VAL A 50 2.58 -11.39 8.82
C VAL A 50 3.33 -11.38 10.14
N ILE A 51 4.63 -11.06 10.14
CA ILE A 51 5.41 -10.99 11.39
C ILE A 51 4.89 -9.89 12.32
N GLY A 52 4.49 -8.74 11.79
CA GLY A 52 3.90 -7.64 12.56
C GLY A 52 2.60 -8.04 13.25
N ALA A 53 1.76 -8.85 12.61
CA ALA A 53 0.54 -9.40 13.19
C ALA A 53 0.80 -10.48 14.25
N MET A 54 1.93 -11.19 14.18
CA MET A 54 2.33 -12.19 15.18
C MET A 54 2.93 -11.54 16.43
N ALA A 55 3.71 -10.46 16.29
CA ALA A 55 4.48 -9.84 17.37
C ALA A 55 3.71 -9.58 18.69
N PRO A 56 2.42 -9.18 18.70
CA PRO A 56 1.65 -9.02 19.93
C PRO A 56 1.45 -10.31 20.74
N LEU A 57 1.66 -11.49 20.14
CA LEU A 57 1.56 -12.77 20.83
C LEU A 57 2.74 -13.06 21.76
N ASP A 58 3.81 -12.26 21.72
CA ASP A 58 4.96 -12.42 22.63
C ASP A 58 4.64 -12.02 24.08
N GLU A 59 3.41 -11.56 24.33
CA GLU A 59 2.83 -11.37 25.67
C GLU A 59 2.34 -12.69 26.31
N ASP A 60 1.90 -12.62 27.56
CA ASP A 60 1.57 -13.79 28.38
C ASP A 60 0.24 -14.46 27.93
N VAL A 61 0.34 -15.41 27.00
CA VAL A 61 -0.81 -16.22 26.55
C VAL A 61 -0.92 -17.52 27.37
N PRO A 62 -2.10 -17.85 27.93
CA PRO A 62 -2.34 -19.13 28.60
C PRO A 62 -2.14 -20.36 27.70
N GLY A 63 -1.59 -21.43 28.28
CA GLY A 63 -1.21 -22.63 27.53
C GLY A 63 -2.34 -23.42 26.87
N ASP A 64 -3.59 -23.21 27.26
CA ASP A 64 -4.79 -23.78 26.63
C ASP A 64 -5.35 -22.92 25.49
N ALA A 65 -4.96 -21.64 25.43
CA ALA A 65 -5.39 -20.68 24.41
C ALA A 65 -4.36 -20.49 23.28
N LEU A 66 -3.24 -21.23 23.27
CA LEU A 66 -2.13 -21.03 22.32
C LEU A 66 -2.57 -21.13 20.86
N VAL A 67 -3.34 -22.17 20.51
CA VAL A 67 -3.80 -22.39 19.13
C VAL A 67 -4.80 -21.31 18.71
N ASP A 68 -5.72 -20.94 19.61
CA ASP A 68 -6.72 -19.92 19.31
C ASP A 68 -6.09 -18.54 19.13
N ALA A 69 -5.07 -18.22 19.94
CA ALA A 69 -4.27 -17.00 19.80
C ALA A 69 -3.52 -16.96 18.47
N LEU A 70 -2.85 -18.06 18.09
CA LEU A 70 -2.19 -18.18 16.78
C LEU A 70 -3.19 -18.06 15.63
N ARG A 71 -4.35 -18.72 15.71
CA ARG A 71 -5.39 -18.68 14.68
C ARG A 71 -5.95 -17.27 14.51
N SER A 72 -6.17 -16.54 15.61
CA SER A 72 -6.60 -15.14 15.59
C SER A 72 -5.56 -14.22 14.95
N ALA A 73 -4.29 -14.38 15.30
CA ALA A 73 -3.20 -13.60 14.70
C ALA A 73 -3.04 -13.88 13.21
N VAL A 74 -3.14 -15.15 12.78
CA VAL A 74 -3.12 -15.52 11.36
C VAL A 74 -4.31 -14.91 10.62
N GLY A 75 -5.51 -14.97 11.20
CA GLY A 75 -6.70 -14.34 10.62
C GLY A 75 -6.52 -12.83 10.42
N THR A 76 -5.91 -12.16 11.41
CA THR A 76 -5.56 -10.74 11.35
C THR A 76 -4.53 -10.46 10.26
N ALA A 77 -3.45 -11.24 10.19
CA ALA A 77 -2.42 -11.12 9.18
C ALA A 77 -2.99 -11.29 7.77
N ASN A 78 -3.82 -12.31 7.57
CA ASN A 78 -4.44 -12.61 6.29
C ASN A 78 -5.43 -11.51 5.85
N GLN A 79 -6.14 -10.89 6.80
CA GLN A 79 -6.97 -9.72 6.52
C GLN A 79 -6.13 -8.50 6.11
N GLN A 80 -5.02 -8.24 6.81
CA GLN A 80 -4.12 -7.13 6.47
C GLN A 80 -3.47 -7.33 5.10
N LEU A 81 -3.13 -8.56 4.72
CA LEU A 81 -2.67 -8.88 3.36
C LEU A 81 -3.74 -8.52 2.32
N ARG A 82 -5.01 -8.93 2.52
CA ARG A 82 -6.13 -8.55 1.63
C ARG A 82 -6.26 -7.04 1.49
N ASP A 83 -6.35 -6.34 2.62
CA ASP A 83 -6.54 -4.89 2.63
C ASP A 83 -5.39 -4.16 1.92
N THR A 84 -4.17 -4.70 2.04
CA THR A 84 -2.97 -4.15 1.38
C THR A 84 -2.99 -4.36 -0.14
N VAL A 85 -3.41 -5.54 -0.62
CA VAL A 85 -3.59 -5.82 -2.06
C VAL A 85 -4.72 -4.97 -2.64
N ASP A 86 -5.85 -4.85 -1.93
CA ASP A 86 -7.00 -4.04 -2.35
C ASP A 86 -6.62 -2.56 -2.49
N ALA A 87 -5.80 -2.04 -1.56
CA ALA A 87 -5.29 -0.67 -1.62
C ALA A 87 -4.22 -0.47 -2.71
N ASN A 88 -3.44 -1.50 -3.03
CA ASN A 88 -2.35 -1.43 -4.01
C ASN A 88 -2.38 -2.65 -4.95
N PRO A 89 -3.17 -2.62 -6.04
CA PRO A 89 -3.29 -3.75 -6.97
C PRO A 89 -1.97 -4.20 -7.61
N GLN A 90 -0.90 -3.39 -7.56
CA GLN A 90 0.44 -3.77 -8.02
C GLN A 90 1.11 -4.84 -7.14
N LEU A 91 0.60 -5.04 -5.92
CA LEU A 91 1.03 -6.10 -5.00
C LEU A 91 0.22 -7.40 -5.17
N GLU A 92 -0.62 -7.48 -6.20
CA GLU A 92 -1.34 -8.71 -6.52
C GLU A 92 -0.35 -9.87 -6.73
N GLY A 93 -0.65 -11.00 -6.06
CA GLY A 93 0.23 -12.16 -6.04
C GLY A 93 1.33 -12.12 -4.98
N MET A 94 1.38 -11.09 -4.12
CA MET A 94 2.21 -11.15 -2.92
C MET A 94 1.73 -12.24 -1.98
N GLY A 95 2.68 -12.92 -1.34
CA GLY A 95 2.37 -13.89 -0.31
C GLY A 95 3.59 -14.17 0.55
N THR A 96 3.43 -15.00 1.56
CA THR A 96 4.53 -15.40 2.43
C THR A 96 4.24 -16.75 3.04
N THR A 97 5.29 -17.50 3.36
CA THR A 97 5.19 -18.62 4.29
C THR A 97 4.96 -18.09 5.71
N LEU A 98 4.59 -18.98 6.63
CA LEU A 98 4.65 -18.70 8.06
C LEU A 98 4.96 -19.99 8.81
N THR A 99 6.04 -19.97 9.59
CA THR A 99 6.28 -20.96 10.64
C THR A 99 6.50 -20.23 11.95
N ALA A 100 5.58 -20.39 12.88
CA ALA A 100 5.65 -19.73 14.18
C ALA A 100 5.34 -20.69 15.33
N THR A 101 6.01 -20.46 16.45
CA THR A 101 5.81 -21.19 17.69
C THR A 101 5.56 -20.21 18.82
N LEU A 102 4.53 -20.49 19.63
CA LEU A 102 4.18 -19.74 20.81
C LEU A 102 4.33 -20.61 22.06
N PHE A 103 5.17 -20.16 22.97
CA PHE A 103 5.58 -20.89 24.14
C PHE A 103 4.83 -20.45 25.39
N SER A 104 4.38 -21.43 26.19
CA SER A 104 3.77 -21.21 27.50
C SER A 104 4.16 -22.35 28.44
N GLY A 105 5.26 -22.16 29.17
CA GLY A 105 5.74 -23.12 30.17
C GLY A 105 6.12 -24.46 29.54
N SER A 106 5.32 -25.51 29.77
CA SER A 106 5.59 -26.85 29.23
C SER A 106 4.89 -27.15 27.91
N LYS A 107 4.26 -26.15 27.28
CA LYS A 107 3.53 -26.30 26.02
C LYS A 107 4.09 -25.34 24.96
N LEU A 108 4.11 -25.83 23.73
CA LEU A 108 4.43 -25.08 22.52
C LEU A 108 3.26 -25.21 21.56
N GLY A 109 2.56 -24.10 21.29
CA GLY A 109 1.66 -24.00 20.15
C GLY A 109 2.49 -23.74 18.91
N MET A 110 2.11 -24.33 17.78
CA MET A 110 2.78 -24.13 16.50
C MET A 110 1.75 -23.89 15.42
N VAL A 111 2.06 -22.96 14.51
CA VAL A 111 1.36 -22.76 13.25
C VAL A 111 2.36 -22.86 12.10
N HIS A 112 1.96 -23.52 11.02
CA HIS A 112 2.82 -23.73 9.86
C HIS A 112 2.01 -23.69 8.55
N ILE A 113 2.56 -23.01 7.56
CA ILE A 113 2.14 -22.99 6.16
C ILE A 113 3.31 -22.60 5.27
N GLY A 114 3.50 -23.32 4.17
CA GLY A 114 4.62 -23.13 3.24
C GLY A 114 5.75 -24.13 3.44
N ASP A 115 6.97 -23.78 3.06
CA ASP A 115 8.15 -24.65 3.07
C ASP A 115 9.28 -24.19 4.00
N SER A 116 9.06 -23.11 4.75
CA SER A 116 9.87 -22.83 5.93
C SER A 116 9.73 -23.97 6.94
N ARG A 117 10.80 -24.33 7.63
CA ARG A 117 10.84 -25.55 8.43
C ARG A 117 11.08 -25.26 9.90
N ALA A 118 10.48 -26.09 10.76
CA ALA A 118 10.92 -26.20 12.14
C ALA A 118 11.43 -27.61 12.42
N TYR A 119 12.45 -27.69 13.27
CA TYR A 119 13.08 -28.92 13.73
C TYR A 119 13.21 -28.94 15.25
N LEU A 120 13.23 -30.14 15.83
CA LEU A 120 13.48 -30.39 17.24
C LEU A 120 14.71 -31.30 17.38
N LEU A 121 15.66 -30.87 18.19
CA LEU A 121 16.74 -31.70 18.72
C LEU A 121 16.42 -32.03 20.19
N ARG A 122 16.11 -33.30 20.47
CA ARG A 122 15.80 -33.80 21.82
C ARG A 122 16.58 -35.08 22.09
N ASN A 123 17.32 -35.12 23.18
CA ASN A 123 18.12 -36.29 23.57
C ASN A 123 19.05 -36.82 22.45
N GLY A 124 19.56 -35.93 21.59
CA GLY A 124 20.40 -36.27 20.44
C GLY A 124 19.64 -36.64 19.16
N GLU A 125 18.33 -36.90 19.23
CA GLU A 125 17.47 -37.16 18.09
C GLU A 125 17.04 -35.85 17.43
N PHE A 126 17.33 -35.72 16.14
CA PHE A 126 16.97 -34.56 15.32
C PHE A 126 15.83 -34.94 14.39
N ALA A 127 14.72 -34.20 14.44
CA ALA A 127 13.56 -34.46 13.61
C ALA A 127 12.95 -33.16 13.10
N GLN A 128 12.54 -33.17 11.83
CA GLN A 128 11.67 -32.12 11.30
C GLN A 128 10.29 -32.26 11.95
N ILE A 129 9.76 -31.12 12.42
CA ILE A 129 8.48 -31.07 13.11
C ILE A 129 7.37 -30.43 12.27
N THR A 130 7.70 -29.74 11.20
CA THR A 130 6.75 -29.25 10.19
C THR A 130 6.68 -30.19 8.99
N LYS A 131 5.71 -29.98 8.10
CA LYS A 131 5.60 -30.69 6.84
C LYS A 131 5.42 -29.69 5.70
N ASP A 132 6.37 -29.67 4.78
CA ASP A 132 6.43 -28.69 3.71
C ASP A 132 5.18 -28.72 2.81
N ASP A 133 4.58 -27.56 2.57
CA ASP A 133 3.54 -27.36 1.57
C ASP A 133 4.16 -27.16 0.17
N THR A 134 4.91 -28.15 -0.33
CA THR A 134 5.54 -28.12 -1.66
C THR A 134 4.95 -29.18 -2.60
N TYR A 135 5.06 -28.95 -3.91
CA TYR A 135 4.63 -29.91 -4.92
C TYR A 135 5.35 -31.25 -4.79
N VAL A 136 6.64 -31.21 -4.47
CA VAL A 136 7.44 -32.43 -4.27
C VAL A 136 7.03 -33.19 -3.01
N GLN A 137 6.66 -32.50 -1.93
CA GLN A 137 6.14 -33.16 -0.74
C GLN A 137 4.83 -33.90 -1.03
N MET A 138 3.94 -33.30 -1.82
CA MET A 138 2.72 -33.97 -2.29
C MET A 138 3.04 -35.25 -3.09
N LEU A 139 4.05 -35.21 -3.97
CA LEU A 139 4.47 -36.40 -4.72
C LEU A 139 5.07 -37.49 -3.83
N VAL A 140 5.82 -37.11 -2.79
CA VAL A 140 6.36 -38.04 -1.79
C VAL A 140 5.22 -38.68 -0.99
N ASP A 141 4.24 -37.90 -0.55
CA ASP A 141 3.09 -38.41 0.19
C ASP A 141 2.24 -39.40 -0.64
N GLU A 142 2.12 -39.15 -1.95
CA GLU A 142 1.47 -40.04 -2.91
C GLU A 142 2.31 -41.29 -3.26
N GLY A 143 3.56 -41.37 -2.77
CA GLY A 143 4.50 -42.46 -3.08
C GLY A 143 4.98 -42.46 -4.53
N ARG A 144 4.88 -41.31 -5.22
CA ARG A 144 5.26 -41.17 -6.64
C ARG A 144 6.76 -40.92 -6.83
N ILE A 145 7.40 -40.31 -5.84
CA ILE A 145 8.84 -40.12 -5.76
C ILE A 145 9.32 -40.43 -4.34
N SER A 146 10.59 -40.78 -4.20
CA SER A 146 11.29 -40.88 -2.92
C SER A 146 11.67 -39.50 -2.36
N ALA A 147 11.98 -39.45 -1.06
CA ALA A 147 12.47 -38.23 -0.41
C ALA A 147 13.82 -37.76 -1.01
N GLU A 148 14.65 -38.72 -1.42
CA GLU A 148 15.93 -38.45 -2.09
C GLU A 148 15.71 -37.81 -3.46
N GLU A 149 14.77 -38.33 -4.26
CA GLU A 149 14.41 -37.75 -5.56
C GLU A 149 13.85 -36.34 -5.43
N ALA A 150 13.01 -36.10 -4.41
CA ALA A 150 12.42 -34.79 -4.13
C ALA A 150 13.49 -33.69 -3.94
N SER A 151 14.62 -34.00 -3.29
CA SER A 151 15.69 -33.04 -3.01
C SER A 151 16.37 -32.46 -4.27
N SER A 152 16.37 -33.24 -5.36
CA SER A 152 16.99 -32.91 -6.65
C SER A 152 15.99 -32.52 -7.73
N HIS A 153 14.70 -32.51 -7.39
CA HIS A 153 13.64 -32.26 -8.35
C HIS A 153 13.65 -30.80 -8.85
N PRO A 154 13.46 -30.53 -10.15
CA PRO A 154 13.48 -29.17 -10.69
C PRO A 154 12.44 -28.23 -10.07
N GLN A 155 11.31 -28.77 -9.60
CA GLN A 155 10.22 -28.01 -8.98
C GLN A 155 10.19 -28.19 -7.45
N ARG A 156 11.33 -28.43 -6.80
CA ARG A 156 11.40 -28.67 -5.35
C ARG A 156 10.91 -27.48 -4.50
N SER A 157 11.12 -26.25 -4.98
CA SER A 157 10.67 -25.01 -4.32
C SER A 157 9.30 -24.53 -4.79
N LEU A 158 8.52 -25.36 -5.51
CA LEU A 158 7.18 -24.97 -5.95
C LEU A 158 6.19 -25.13 -4.79
N LEU A 159 5.84 -24.03 -4.15
CA LEU A 159 4.85 -23.97 -3.08
C LEU A 159 3.43 -24.30 -3.57
N THR A 160 2.70 -25.08 -2.78
CA THR A 160 1.28 -25.37 -2.99
C THR A 160 0.37 -24.51 -2.12
N ARG A 161 0.88 -24.01 -0.99
CA ARG A 161 0.14 -23.19 -0.02
C ARG A 161 1.04 -22.10 0.56
N ALA A 162 0.49 -20.90 0.72
CA ALA A 162 1.11 -19.74 1.35
C ALA A 162 0.02 -18.79 1.88
N LEU A 163 0.39 -17.83 2.73
CA LEU A 163 -0.50 -16.74 3.12
C LEU A 163 -0.45 -15.66 2.04
N ASP A 164 -1.57 -15.41 1.37
CA ASP A 164 -1.66 -14.48 0.24
C ASP A 164 -2.94 -13.63 0.25
N GLY A 165 -3.62 -13.56 1.39
CA GLY A 165 -4.91 -12.89 1.52
C GLY A 165 -6.12 -13.78 1.17
N ARG A 166 -5.96 -14.98 0.61
CA ARG A 166 -7.10 -15.89 0.39
C ARG A 166 -7.44 -16.68 1.65
N ASP A 167 -8.64 -17.23 1.71
CA ASP A 167 -9.03 -18.08 2.82
C ASP A 167 -8.27 -19.41 2.73
N ILE A 168 -7.37 -19.62 3.69
CA ILE A 168 -6.51 -20.81 3.77
C ILE A 168 -6.43 -21.24 5.24
N ASP A 169 -6.36 -22.54 5.49
CA ASP A 169 -6.31 -23.11 6.84
C ASP A 169 -4.92 -23.71 7.11
N PRO A 170 -4.00 -22.96 7.77
CA PRO A 170 -2.70 -23.46 8.17
C PRO A 170 -2.77 -24.70 9.07
N GLU A 171 -1.65 -25.41 9.17
CA GLU A 171 -1.53 -26.49 10.14
C GLU A 171 -1.29 -25.92 11.54
N TYR A 172 -2.08 -26.35 12.52
CA TYR A 172 -1.90 -25.99 13.92
C TYR A 172 -1.62 -27.25 14.75
N SER A 173 -0.66 -27.17 15.67
CA SER A 173 -0.38 -28.26 16.61
C SER A 173 0.02 -27.74 17.99
N VAL A 174 -0.13 -28.58 19.01
CA VAL A 174 0.37 -28.33 20.36
C VAL A 174 1.31 -29.46 20.74
N ARG A 175 2.48 -29.10 21.28
CA ARG A 175 3.54 -30.03 21.65
C ARG A 175 3.96 -29.81 23.09
N GLN A 176 4.45 -30.89 23.70
CA GLN A 176 5.06 -30.83 25.02
C GLN A 176 6.52 -30.36 24.90
N VAL A 177 6.89 -29.38 25.71
CA VAL A 177 8.25 -28.89 25.86
C VAL A 177 8.88 -29.50 27.09
N LEU A 178 10.11 -29.98 26.93
CA LEU A 178 10.95 -30.53 27.99
C LEU A 178 12.20 -29.66 28.17
N PRO A 179 12.75 -29.58 29.39
CA PRO A 179 14.06 -28.96 29.59
C PRO A 179 15.12 -29.62 28.70
N GLY A 180 15.95 -28.82 28.05
CA GLY A 180 16.99 -29.27 27.14
C GLY A 180 16.54 -29.47 25.69
N ASP A 181 15.25 -29.25 25.37
CA ASP A 181 14.81 -29.18 23.99
C ASP A 181 15.48 -28.03 23.26
N ARG A 182 15.96 -28.29 22.06
CA ARG A 182 16.47 -27.27 21.15
C ARG A 182 15.64 -27.23 19.87
N TYR A 183 15.11 -26.07 19.55
CA TYR A 183 14.31 -25.80 18.38
C TYR A 183 15.12 -25.04 17.35
N LEU A 184 14.92 -25.39 16.08
CA LEU A 184 15.37 -24.62 14.92
C LEU A 184 14.14 -24.21 14.12
N ILE A 185 14.02 -22.95 13.73
CA ILE A 185 13.07 -22.49 12.71
C ILE A 185 13.88 -21.81 11.60
N CYS A 186 13.65 -22.16 10.33
CA CYS A 186 14.40 -21.59 9.22
C CYS A 186 13.59 -21.43 7.94
N SER A 187 13.97 -20.49 7.08
CA SER A 187 13.50 -20.41 5.69
C SER A 187 14.13 -21.50 4.81
N ASP A 188 13.64 -21.65 3.59
CA ASP A 188 14.15 -22.64 2.65
C ASP A 188 15.60 -22.32 2.20
N GLY A 189 16.03 -21.05 2.31
CA GLY A 189 17.40 -20.64 2.00
C GLY A 189 18.48 -21.32 2.85
N LEU A 190 18.14 -21.83 4.05
CA LEU A 190 19.01 -22.74 4.79
C LEU A 190 18.87 -24.17 4.27
N SER A 191 17.67 -24.74 4.36
CA SER A 191 17.43 -26.17 4.14
C SER A 191 17.53 -26.63 2.68
N GLY A 192 17.48 -25.69 1.74
CA GLY A 192 17.63 -25.92 0.31
C GLY A 192 19.07 -26.12 -0.14
N VAL A 193 20.06 -25.72 0.68
CA VAL A 193 21.51 -25.86 0.40
C VAL A 193 22.30 -26.57 1.49
N VAL A 194 21.81 -26.62 2.73
CA VAL A 194 22.43 -27.35 3.84
C VAL A 194 21.60 -28.59 4.18
N SER A 195 22.23 -29.76 4.18
CA SER A 195 21.54 -31.02 4.47
C SER A 195 21.08 -31.13 5.93
N ALA A 196 20.00 -31.88 6.16
CA ALA A 196 19.48 -32.15 7.51
C ALA A 196 20.56 -32.73 8.45
N ASP A 197 21.42 -33.62 7.95
CA ASP A 197 22.54 -34.17 8.73
C ASP A 197 23.53 -33.09 9.17
N THR A 198 23.91 -32.19 8.26
CA THR A 198 24.83 -31.09 8.56
C THR A 198 24.21 -30.11 9.56
N ILE A 199 22.91 -29.83 9.43
CA ILE A 199 22.16 -29.01 10.39
C ILE A 199 22.16 -29.70 11.76
N ALA A 200 21.84 -30.99 11.83
CA ALA A 200 21.81 -31.75 13.07
C ALA A 200 23.17 -31.76 13.78
N ASP A 201 24.26 -31.98 13.04
CA ASP A 201 25.61 -31.98 13.58
C ASP A 201 26.02 -30.59 14.10
N THR A 202 25.69 -29.54 13.35
CA THR A 202 25.93 -28.15 13.78
C THR A 202 25.17 -27.83 15.07
N MET A 203 23.89 -28.23 15.16
CA MET A 203 23.08 -28.01 16.36
C MET A 203 23.57 -28.80 17.57
N ARG A 204 24.26 -29.93 17.38
CA ARG A 204 24.89 -30.71 18.47
C ARG A 204 26.24 -30.12 18.89
N GLU A 205 27.03 -29.65 17.94
CA GLU A 205 28.39 -29.14 18.19
C GLU A 205 28.36 -27.77 18.91
N TYR A 206 27.51 -26.86 18.44
CA TYR A 206 27.48 -25.47 18.93
C TYR A 206 26.41 -25.29 20.00
N THR A 207 26.78 -25.43 21.27
CA THR A 207 25.84 -25.29 22.41
C THR A 207 25.33 -23.87 22.63
N ASP A 208 26.04 -22.85 22.17
CA ASP A 208 25.54 -21.47 22.25
C ASP A 208 24.61 -21.16 21.05
N PRO A 209 23.35 -20.71 21.27
CA PRO A 209 22.42 -20.41 20.20
C PRO A 209 22.97 -19.42 19.17
N GLN A 210 23.67 -18.37 19.61
CA GLN A 210 24.20 -17.33 18.73
C GLN A 210 25.27 -17.90 17.80
N GLN A 211 26.24 -18.64 18.34
CA GLN A 211 27.25 -19.31 17.52
C GLN A 211 26.66 -20.35 16.57
N CYS A 212 25.63 -21.07 16.99
CA CYS A 212 24.93 -22.05 16.16
C CYS A 212 24.26 -21.38 14.95
N VAL A 213 23.51 -20.29 15.18
CA VAL A 213 22.87 -19.49 14.13
C VAL A 213 23.92 -18.95 13.14
N GLU A 214 24.97 -18.31 13.65
CA GLU A 214 26.06 -17.78 12.82
C GLU A 214 26.70 -18.87 11.96
N ARG A 215 26.90 -20.06 12.54
CA ARG A 215 27.48 -21.19 11.82
C ARG A 215 26.56 -21.70 10.72
N LEU A 216 25.27 -21.87 10.99
CA LEU A 216 24.28 -22.34 10.02
C LEU A 216 24.18 -21.38 8.82
N VAL A 217 24.15 -20.06 9.09
CA VAL A 217 24.13 -19.04 8.04
C VAL A 217 25.40 -19.10 7.20
N GLN A 218 26.58 -19.21 7.83
CA GLN A 218 27.84 -19.37 7.09
C GLN A 218 27.87 -20.62 6.22
N LEU A 219 27.29 -21.74 6.68
CA LEU A 219 27.19 -22.97 5.90
C LEU A 219 26.31 -22.77 4.67
N ALA A 220 25.18 -22.09 4.80
CA ALA A 220 24.30 -21.76 3.69
C ALA A 220 24.97 -20.83 2.66
N LEU A 221 25.67 -19.79 3.13
CA LEU A 221 26.44 -18.88 2.28
C LEU A 221 27.58 -19.60 1.55
N ARG A 222 28.26 -20.55 2.22
CA ARG A 222 29.27 -21.41 1.58
C ARG A 222 28.68 -22.38 0.56
N GLY A 223 27.43 -22.81 0.77
CA GLY A 223 26.64 -23.56 -0.21
C GLY A 223 26.23 -22.75 -1.43
N GLY A 224 26.58 -21.47 -1.50
CA GLY A 224 26.33 -20.57 -2.62
C GLY A 224 25.38 -19.42 -2.28
N GLY A 225 24.66 -19.48 -1.16
CA GLY A 225 23.69 -18.48 -0.72
C GLY A 225 22.70 -18.03 -1.81
N PRO A 226 21.98 -18.97 -2.48
CA PRO A 226 21.15 -18.64 -3.62
C PRO A 226 19.86 -17.88 -3.26
N ASP A 227 19.48 -17.89 -1.97
CA ASP A 227 18.29 -17.25 -1.44
C ASP A 227 18.59 -16.44 -0.17
N ASN A 228 17.57 -15.73 0.32
CA ASN A 228 17.53 -15.17 1.67
C ASN A 228 17.60 -16.29 2.71
N ILE A 229 18.39 -16.11 3.76
CA ILE A 229 18.66 -17.15 4.75
C ILE A 229 18.25 -16.63 6.11
N THR A 230 17.22 -17.23 6.70
CA THR A 230 16.70 -16.84 8.00
C THR A 230 16.66 -18.04 8.93
N VAL A 231 17.16 -17.86 10.16
CA VAL A 231 17.37 -18.93 11.14
C VAL A 231 17.09 -18.42 12.54
N ILE A 232 16.35 -19.20 13.32
CA ILE A 232 16.17 -19.05 14.77
C ILE A 232 16.65 -20.34 15.44
N ILE A 233 17.49 -20.22 16.47
CA ILE A 233 17.77 -21.30 17.42
C ILE A 233 17.20 -20.91 18.77
N ALA A 234 16.47 -21.82 19.42
CA ALA A 234 15.93 -21.60 20.75
C ALA A 234 16.08 -22.84 21.64
N ASP A 235 16.61 -22.64 22.84
CA ASP A 235 16.80 -23.65 23.86
C ASP A 235 15.76 -23.47 24.98
N ALA A 236 15.03 -24.54 25.29
CA ALA A 236 14.16 -24.59 26.45
C ALA A 236 14.98 -24.89 27.69
N THR A 237 15.12 -23.90 28.57
CA THR A 237 15.90 -23.99 29.79
C THR A 237 15.02 -23.86 31.03
N ASP A 238 15.51 -24.30 32.18
CA ASP A 238 14.90 -24.12 33.49
C ASP A 238 15.43 -22.88 34.23
N GLN A 239 16.16 -22.01 33.52
CA GLN A 239 16.71 -20.76 34.06
C GLN A 239 15.67 -19.64 34.08
N ASP A 240 15.87 -18.65 34.96
CA ASP A 240 14.99 -17.48 35.03
C ASP A 240 14.96 -16.71 33.70
N ILE A 241 13.83 -16.07 33.39
CA ILE A 241 13.65 -15.25 32.18
C ILE A 241 14.70 -14.15 32.23
N VAL A 242 15.70 -14.22 31.35
CA VAL A 242 16.53 -13.06 31.06
C VAL A 242 15.67 -12.15 30.20
N GLU A 243 15.34 -10.96 30.70
CA GLU A 243 14.68 -9.92 29.90
C GLU A 243 15.57 -9.57 28.70
N ALA A 244 15.34 -10.27 27.58
CA ALA A 244 15.96 -10.01 26.31
C ALA A 244 14.94 -9.27 25.44
N SER A 245 15.35 -8.14 24.86
CA SER A 245 14.52 -7.47 23.86
C SER A 245 14.31 -8.40 22.65
N PRO A 246 13.09 -8.46 22.10
CA PRO A 246 12.83 -9.32 20.95
C PRO A 246 13.72 -8.94 19.76
N ILE A 247 14.22 -9.95 19.08
CA ILE A 247 15.03 -9.81 17.87
C ILE A 247 14.07 -9.76 16.68
N VAL A 248 14.13 -8.67 15.91
CA VAL A 248 13.40 -8.52 14.66
C VAL A 248 14.41 -8.35 13.53
N GLY A 249 14.32 -9.19 12.49
CA GLY A 249 15.29 -9.29 11.40
C GLY A 249 14.64 -9.32 10.02
N GLY A 250 15.46 -9.23 8.97
CA GLY A 250 14.99 -9.28 7.57
C GLY A 250 14.20 -8.04 7.16
N ALA A 251 13.17 -8.20 6.33
CA ALA A 251 12.27 -7.14 5.89
C ALA A 251 11.50 -6.47 7.04
N ALA A 252 11.36 -7.14 8.18
CA ALA A 252 10.77 -6.57 9.40
C ALA A 252 11.74 -5.67 10.20
N ALA A 253 13.05 -5.72 9.92
CA ALA A 253 14.05 -4.89 10.61
C ALA A 253 14.06 -3.44 10.12
N ARG A 254 14.59 -2.53 10.95
CA ARG A 254 14.71 -1.09 10.62
C ARG A 254 15.59 -0.81 9.40
N ASP A 255 16.57 -1.67 9.14
CA ASP A 255 17.47 -1.61 7.98
C ASP A 255 17.01 -2.47 6.80
N ARG A 256 15.84 -3.12 6.93
CA ARG A 256 15.23 -4.04 5.95
C ARG A 256 16.14 -5.21 5.53
N GLY A 257 17.08 -5.62 6.37
CA GLY A 257 17.86 -6.85 6.15
C GLY A 257 18.72 -6.85 4.88
N MET A 258 19.11 -5.69 4.35
CA MET A 258 19.90 -5.58 3.11
C MET A 258 21.35 -6.08 3.25
N ALA A 259 21.81 -6.30 4.48
CA ALA A 259 23.17 -6.74 4.78
C ALA A 259 23.37 -8.24 4.48
N THR A 260 24.61 -8.59 4.13
CA THR A 260 25.09 -9.98 4.09
C THR A 260 26.36 -10.09 4.94
N SER A 261 26.49 -11.19 5.66
CA SER A 261 27.58 -11.56 6.57
C SER A 261 28.61 -12.48 5.91
N ALA A 262 28.55 -12.64 4.58
CA ALA A 262 29.37 -13.59 3.85
C ALA A 262 30.88 -13.33 3.96
N ASP A 263 31.63 -14.41 4.19
CA ASP A 263 33.09 -14.40 4.19
C ASP A 263 33.62 -14.18 2.77
N VAL A 264 34.19 -12.99 2.54
CA VAL A 264 34.77 -12.53 1.26
C VAL A 264 35.92 -13.38 0.74
N SER A 265 36.46 -14.31 1.54
CA SER A 265 37.47 -15.27 1.06
C SER A 265 36.85 -16.41 0.23
N THR A 266 35.56 -16.68 0.41
CA THR A 266 34.87 -17.79 -0.28
C THR A 266 34.66 -17.49 -1.77
N PRO A 267 34.70 -18.51 -2.65
CA PRO A 267 34.44 -18.30 -4.08
C PRO A 267 33.07 -17.67 -4.36
N ALA A 268 32.04 -18.09 -3.62
CA ALA A 268 30.68 -17.57 -3.78
C ALA A 268 30.58 -16.09 -3.40
N ALA A 269 31.15 -15.69 -2.26
CA ALA A 269 31.16 -14.28 -1.84
C ALA A 269 31.97 -13.40 -2.82
N ARG A 270 33.11 -13.90 -3.34
CA ARG A 270 33.89 -13.18 -4.36
C ARG A 270 33.13 -12.99 -5.66
N ALA A 271 32.40 -14.02 -6.12
CA ALA A 271 31.57 -13.92 -7.32
C ALA A 271 30.43 -12.90 -7.13
N SER A 272 29.77 -12.92 -5.98
CA SER A 272 28.73 -11.94 -5.61
C SER A 272 29.27 -10.51 -5.57
N ALA A 273 30.43 -10.29 -4.94
CA ALA A 273 31.06 -8.97 -4.86
C ALA A 273 31.49 -8.40 -6.22
N LEU A 274 31.81 -9.26 -7.20
CA LEU A 274 32.09 -8.84 -8.58
C LEU A 274 30.83 -8.43 -9.35
N SER A 275 29.67 -8.94 -8.94
CA SER A 275 28.37 -8.69 -9.57
C SER A 275 27.61 -7.56 -8.89
N ALA A 276 27.96 -7.23 -7.64
CA ALA A 276 27.37 -6.14 -6.88
C ALA A 276 27.64 -4.79 -7.58
N PRO A 277 26.62 -3.92 -7.74
CA PRO A 277 26.81 -2.55 -8.23
C PRO A 277 27.85 -1.85 -7.35
N ARG A 278 28.93 -1.36 -7.96
CA ARG A 278 30.01 -0.68 -7.25
C ARG A 278 29.44 0.50 -6.48
N ALA A 279 29.51 0.45 -5.14
CA ALA A 279 29.19 1.60 -4.31
C ALA A 279 29.99 2.83 -4.79
N PRO A 280 29.39 4.03 -4.87
CA PRO A 280 30.12 5.22 -5.23
C PRO A 280 31.25 5.40 -4.21
N ALA A 281 32.50 5.40 -4.69
CA ALA A 281 33.66 5.58 -3.84
C ALA A 281 33.57 6.96 -3.15
N PRO A 282 33.99 7.10 -1.89
CA PRO A 282 34.13 8.41 -1.27
C PRO A 282 35.05 9.27 -2.11
N GLU A 283 34.64 10.50 -2.41
CA GLU A 283 35.49 11.49 -3.08
C GLU A 283 36.69 11.80 -2.18
N GLU A 284 37.85 11.21 -2.50
CA GLU A 284 39.12 11.72 -1.99
C GLU A 284 39.51 13.01 -2.72
N PRO A 285 40.11 13.98 -2.01
CA PRO A 285 40.37 15.30 -2.55
C PRO A 285 41.44 15.22 -3.65
N VAL A 286 41.11 15.81 -4.79
CA VAL A 286 41.97 15.94 -5.96
C VAL A 286 43.24 16.73 -5.59
N ASP A 287 44.40 16.06 -5.54
CA ASP A 287 45.69 16.69 -5.76
C ASP A 287 46.19 16.35 -7.18
N THR A 288 46.41 17.42 -7.91
CA THR A 288 46.95 17.50 -9.26
C THR A 288 48.31 16.83 -9.36
N ARG A 289 48.51 16.02 -10.42
CA ARG A 289 49.70 16.09 -11.28
C ARG A 289 49.56 15.19 -12.51
N ASP A 290 50.09 15.75 -13.59
CA ASP A 290 50.05 15.31 -14.98
C ASP A 290 50.57 13.88 -15.21
N ASP A 291 49.92 13.14 -16.12
CA ASP A 291 50.55 12.71 -17.38
C ASP A 291 49.57 11.92 -18.28
N GLU A 292 49.83 12.03 -19.58
CA GLU A 292 49.03 11.69 -20.76
C GLU A 292 48.73 10.18 -21.03
N PRO A 293 47.93 9.84 -22.08
CA PRO A 293 47.01 8.70 -22.09
C PRO A 293 47.48 7.49 -22.90
N ASP A 294 46.91 6.31 -22.64
CA ASP A 294 46.86 5.24 -23.64
C ASP A 294 45.53 4.42 -23.64
N ARG A 295 44.64 4.86 -24.54
CA ARG A 295 43.78 4.12 -25.48
C ARG A 295 43.24 2.70 -25.18
N ARG A 296 41.89 2.65 -25.16
CA ARG A 296 40.88 1.78 -25.86
C ARG A 296 39.90 1.10 -24.87
N GLY A 297 38.59 1.10 -25.09
CA GLY A 297 37.82 1.41 -26.28
C GLY A 297 36.34 1.71 -26.01
N GLN A 298 35.76 2.44 -26.97
CA GLN A 298 34.37 2.47 -27.42
C GLN A 298 33.26 2.35 -26.36
N HIS A 299 32.54 3.46 -26.07
CA HIS A 299 31.06 3.52 -26.00
C HIS A 299 30.42 4.93 -25.86
N PRO A 300 31.00 6.08 -26.29
CA PRO A 300 30.28 7.37 -26.15
C PRO A 300 29.06 7.49 -27.08
N LEU A 301 29.03 6.73 -28.19
CA LEU A 301 27.93 6.81 -29.16
C LEU A 301 26.66 6.08 -28.67
N ARG A 302 26.80 5.01 -27.89
CA ARG A 302 25.66 4.23 -27.39
C ARG A 302 24.94 4.94 -26.25
N THR A 303 25.69 5.56 -25.34
CA THR A 303 25.12 6.37 -24.26
C THR A 303 24.46 7.64 -24.82
N ALA A 304 25.07 8.30 -25.79
CA ALA A 304 24.44 9.43 -26.49
C ALA A 304 23.16 9.01 -27.23
N ALA A 305 23.15 7.85 -27.90
CA ALA A 305 21.97 7.36 -28.61
C ALA A 305 20.81 7.01 -27.66
N MET A 306 21.09 6.41 -26.49
CA MET A 306 20.06 6.12 -25.49
C MET A 306 19.46 7.38 -24.87
N LEU A 307 20.29 8.38 -24.55
CA LEU A 307 19.80 9.67 -24.04
C LEU A 307 18.96 10.40 -25.09
N LEU A 308 19.35 10.33 -26.36
CA LEU A 308 18.58 10.92 -27.45
C LEU A 308 17.24 10.19 -27.68
N ALA A 309 17.23 8.86 -27.57
CA ALA A 309 15.99 8.08 -27.64
C ALA A 309 15.02 8.42 -26.50
N LEU A 310 15.53 8.57 -25.27
CA LEU A 310 14.73 8.99 -24.12
C LEU A 310 14.14 10.39 -24.33
N LEU A 311 14.93 11.35 -24.82
CA LEU A 311 14.47 12.70 -25.13
C LEU A 311 13.39 12.72 -26.23
N VAL A 312 13.50 11.85 -27.24
CA VAL A 312 12.48 11.72 -28.30
C VAL A 312 11.17 11.15 -27.74
N ILE A 313 11.23 10.16 -26.84
CA ILE A 313 10.03 9.58 -26.21
C ILE A 313 9.34 10.62 -25.32
N VAL A 314 10.10 11.31 -24.46
CA VAL A 314 9.56 12.35 -23.59
C VAL A 314 9.01 13.51 -24.42
N GLY A 315 9.77 13.98 -25.42
CA GLY A 315 9.32 15.02 -26.35
C GLY A 315 8.07 14.61 -27.14
N GLY A 316 7.98 13.35 -27.57
CA GLY A 316 6.82 12.78 -28.25
C GLY A 316 5.58 12.69 -27.35
N GLY A 317 5.75 12.31 -26.07
CA GLY A 317 4.68 12.30 -25.07
C GLY A 317 4.15 13.71 -24.78
N VAL A 318 5.05 14.67 -24.55
CA VAL A 318 4.69 16.08 -24.34
C VAL A 318 4.02 16.67 -25.58
N PHE A 319 4.54 16.41 -26.77
CA PHE A 319 3.95 16.86 -28.03
C PHE A 319 2.59 16.20 -28.30
N GLY A 320 2.44 14.92 -28.00
CA GLY A 320 1.18 14.19 -28.13
C GLY A 320 0.10 14.75 -27.20
N GLY A 321 0.44 14.96 -25.92
CA GLY A 321 -0.45 15.59 -24.95
C GLY A 321 -0.84 17.01 -25.36
N TRP A 322 0.14 17.83 -25.76
CA TRP A 322 -0.10 19.20 -26.24
C TRP A 322 -0.90 19.24 -27.56
N SER A 323 -0.66 18.32 -28.50
CA SER A 323 -1.43 18.24 -29.74
C SER A 323 -2.88 17.80 -29.48
N TYR A 324 -3.10 16.92 -28.50
CA TYR A 324 -4.44 16.49 -28.11
C TYR A 324 -5.24 17.64 -27.47
N THR A 325 -4.63 18.40 -26.55
CA THR A 325 -5.31 19.55 -25.92
C THR A 325 -5.63 20.65 -26.93
N GLN A 326 -4.75 20.91 -27.91
CA GLN A 326 -4.95 21.94 -28.95
C GLN A 326 -6.03 21.61 -30.00
N ARG A 327 -6.62 20.41 -29.96
CA ARG A 327 -7.72 19.98 -30.85
C ARG A 327 -9.11 20.11 -30.21
N GLN A 328 -9.18 20.38 -28.91
CA GLN A 328 -10.44 20.50 -28.19
C GLN A 328 -10.88 21.97 -28.16
N TYR A 329 -12.19 22.17 -28.18
CA TYR A 329 -12.82 23.48 -28.02
C TYR A 329 -13.87 23.37 -26.92
N TYR A 330 -14.07 24.43 -26.14
CA TYR A 330 -15.16 24.49 -25.18
C TYR A 330 -15.74 25.90 -25.09
N VAL A 331 -16.99 26.00 -24.64
CA VAL A 331 -17.63 27.28 -24.33
C VAL A 331 -17.54 27.53 -22.84
N GLY A 332 -17.01 28.68 -22.45
CA GLY A 332 -16.82 29.08 -21.07
C GLY A 332 -17.06 30.57 -20.87
N ALA A 333 -16.80 31.05 -19.65
CA ALA A 333 -16.81 32.49 -19.34
C ALA A 333 -15.38 33.00 -19.16
N THR A 334 -15.10 34.21 -19.64
CA THR A 334 -13.86 34.94 -19.35
C THR A 334 -13.88 35.51 -17.94
N ASP A 335 -12.73 35.91 -17.43
CA ASP A 335 -12.61 36.59 -16.12
C ASP A 335 -13.42 37.90 -16.07
N ASP A 336 -13.67 38.52 -17.22
CA ASP A 336 -14.52 39.71 -17.39
C ASP A 336 -16.03 39.39 -17.47
N GLY A 337 -16.42 38.12 -17.31
CA GLY A 337 -17.82 37.67 -17.27
C GLY A 337 -18.50 37.56 -18.64
N GLN A 338 -17.75 37.53 -19.73
CA GLN A 338 -18.29 37.36 -21.09
C GLN A 338 -18.24 35.89 -21.53
N LEU A 339 -19.22 35.46 -22.31
CA LEU A 339 -19.21 34.13 -22.91
C LEU A 339 -18.20 34.07 -24.05
N ALA A 340 -17.36 33.04 -24.09
CA ALA A 340 -16.33 32.88 -25.11
C ALA A 340 -16.12 31.41 -25.50
N VAL A 341 -15.68 31.21 -26.74
CA VAL A 341 -15.13 29.94 -27.21
C VAL A 341 -13.65 29.92 -26.87
N PHE A 342 -13.24 28.90 -26.13
CA PHE A 342 -11.86 28.63 -25.78
C PHE A 342 -11.33 27.46 -26.61
N ARG A 343 -10.07 27.54 -27.01
CA ARG A 343 -9.32 26.44 -27.62
C ARG A 343 -8.41 25.81 -26.58
N GLY A 344 -8.66 24.56 -26.22
CA GLY A 344 -7.95 23.87 -25.14
C GLY A 344 -8.86 23.04 -24.25
N VAL A 345 -8.38 22.73 -23.04
CA VAL A 345 -9.13 22.00 -21.99
C VAL A 345 -9.32 22.95 -20.80
N PRO A 346 -10.49 22.97 -20.13
CA PRO A 346 -10.69 23.80 -18.94
C PRO A 346 -9.77 23.35 -17.79
N GLY A 347 -8.99 24.28 -17.24
CA GLY A 347 -8.13 24.07 -16.07
C GLY A 347 -6.69 24.57 -16.23
N GLN A 348 -5.95 24.57 -15.11
CA GLN A 348 -4.54 24.97 -15.05
C GLN A 348 -3.67 23.80 -14.60
N VAL A 349 -2.51 23.62 -15.23
CA VAL A 349 -1.50 22.63 -14.81
C VAL A 349 -0.19 23.36 -14.61
N ALA A 350 0.38 23.24 -13.40
CA ALA A 350 1.62 23.93 -13.00
C ALA A 350 1.60 25.46 -13.22
N GLY A 351 0.44 26.10 -13.08
CA GLY A 351 0.27 27.55 -13.22
C GLY A 351 0.24 28.07 -14.67
N LEU A 352 0.14 27.17 -15.66
CA LEU A 352 -0.05 27.52 -17.07
C LEU A 352 -1.50 27.22 -17.49
N ASP A 353 -2.16 28.20 -18.10
CA ASP A 353 -3.48 28.01 -18.70
C ASP A 353 -3.39 27.07 -19.90
N LEU A 354 -4.20 26.01 -19.89
CA LEU A 354 -4.26 25.01 -20.95
C LEU A 354 -5.23 25.39 -22.07
N SER A 355 -5.76 26.61 -22.04
CA SER A 355 -6.68 27.14 -23.03
C SER A 355 -6.37 28.60 -23.38
N ASN A 356 -6.74 28.99 -24.61
CA ASN A 356 -6.68 30.39 -25.06
C ASN A 356 -8.06 30.79 -25.60
N VAL A 357 -8.42 32.06 -25.42
CA VAL A 357 -9.66 32.64 -25.98
C VAL A 357 -9.54 32.69 -27.50
N HIS A 358 -10.47 32.03 -28.19
CA HIS A 358 -10.54 32.01 -29.65
C HIS A 358 -11.52 33.05 -30.19
N ALA A 359 -12.72 33.15 -29.59
CA ALA A 359 -13.73 34.14 -29.95
C ALA A 359 -14.59 34.53 -28.74
N THR A 360 -14.89 35.82 -28.59
CA THR A 360 -15.76 36.37 -27.53
C THR A 360 -17.14 36.74 -28.08
N SER A 361 -18.18 36.52 -27.27
CA SER A 361 -19.56 36.98 -27.51
C SER A 361 -19.85 38.26 -26.75
N GLY A 362 -20.81 39.06 -27.23
CA GLY A 362 -21.33 40.22 -26.50
C GLY A 362 -22.19 39.86 -25.29
N ALA A 363 -22.68 38.62 -25.22
CA ALA A 363 -23.53 38.14 -24.14
C ALA A 363 -22.75 37.90 -22.83
N LYS A 364 -23.33 38.34 -21.70
CA LYS A 364 -22.72 38.18 -20.38
C LYS A 364 -23.18 36.89 -19.71
N LEU A 365 -22.30 36.33 -18.89
CA LEU A 365 -22.61 35.17 -18.04
C LEU A 365 -23.81 35.45 -17.12
N ASP A 366 -23.96 36.69 -16.66
CA ASP A 366 -25.04 37.10 -15.77
C ASP A 366 -26.43 37.11 -16.42
N ASP A 367 -26.50 37.16 -17.75
CA ASP A 367 -27.74 37.12 -18.53
C ASP A 367 -28.31 35.69 -18.66
N LEU A 368 -27.50 34.68 -18.34
CA LEU A 368 -27.90 33.27 -18.32
C LEU A 368 -28.62 32.89 -17.02
N THR A 369 -29.49 31.87 -17.09
CA THR A 369 -30.10 31.23 -15.91
C THR A 369 -29.05 30.53 -15.05
N LEU A 370 -29.32 30.33 -13.75
CA LEU A 370 -28.35 29.69 -12.84
C LEU A 370 -27.86 28.32 -13.33
N ALA A 371 -28.74 27.52 -13.92
CA ALA A 371 -28.38 26.21 -14.48
C ALA A 371 -27.42 26.34 -15.68
N ALA A 372 -27.66 27.30 -16.57
CA ALA A 372 -26.80 27.57 -17.72
C ALA A 372 -25.45 28.18 -17.29
N GLN A 373 -25.45 29.06 -16.28
CA GLN A 373 -24.22 29.61 -15.70
C GLN A 373 -23.29 28.53 -15.16
N GLU A 374 -23.85 27.54 -14.44
CA GLU A 374 -23.06 26.45 -13.87
C GLU A 374 -22.46 25.56 -14.97
N GLN A 375 -23.23 25.27 -16.03
CA GLN A 375 -22.72 24.52 -17.18
C GLN A 375 -21.60 25.25 -17.93
N VAL A 376 -21.73 26.57 -18.10
CA VAL A 376 -20.68 27.39 -18.72
C VAL A 376 -19.42 27.46 -17.85
N LYS A 377 -19.57 27.57 -16.51
CA LYS A 377 -18.44 27.56 -15.58
C LYS A 377 -17.68 26.23 -15.58
N GLN A 378 -18.39 25.12 -15.76
CA GLN A 378 -17.79 23.78 -15.88
C GLN A 378 -17.12 23.53 -17.25
N GLY A 379 -17.36 24.41 -18.23
CA GLY A 379 -16.80 24.32 -19.58
C GLY A 379 -17.57 23.33 -20.46
N ILE A 380 -18.40 23.85 -21.36
CA ILE A 380 -19.21 23.03 -22.26
C ILE A 380 -18.33 22.53 -23.41
N GLN A 381 -17.97 21.25 -23.37
CA GLN A 381 -17.10 20.61 -24.36
C GLN A 381 -17.72 20.58 -25.76
N ALA A 382 -16.93 20.91 -26.78
CA ALA A 382 -17.29 20.89 -28.18
C ALA A 382 -16.27 20.10 -29.01
N LYS A 383 -16.76 19.36 -30.00
CA LYS A 383 -15.93 18.44 -30.81
C LYS A 383 -15.12 19.17 -31.90
N SER A 384 -15.46 20.42 -32.19
CA SER A 384 -14.85 21.26 -33.23
C SER A 384 -15.20 22.72 -33.03
N GLU A 385 -14.47 23.63 -33.66
CA GLU A 385 -14.76 25.07 -33.67
C GLU A 385 -16.20 25.38 -34.12
N PRO A 386 -16.74 24.84 -35.24
CA PRO A 386 -18.13 25.07 -35.62
C PRO A 386 -19.17 24.51 -34.64
N ASP A 387 -18.83 23.47 -33.88
CA ASP A 387 -19.68 22.92 -32.82
C ASP A 387 -19.68 23.84 -31.59
N ALA A 388 -18.55 24.44 -31.26
CA ALA A 388 -18.43 25.40 -30.17
C ALA A 388 -19.20 26.70 -30.47
N GLU A 389 -19.08 27.22 -31.69
CA GLU A 389 -19.83 28.40 -32.14
C GLU A 389 -21.34 28.14 -32.14
N ARG A 390 -21.78 26.96 -32.60
CA ARG A 390 -23.19 26.57 -32.55
C ARG A 390 -23.72 26.53 -31.12
N ARG A 391 -22.98 25.92 -30.19
CA ARG A 391 -23.36 25.84 -28.77
C ARG A 391 -23.40 27.22 -28.11
N LEU A 392 -22.45 28.08 -28.44
CA LEU A 392 -22.46 29.47 -28.00
C LEU A 392 -23.70 30.20 -28.54
N ALA A 393 -24.02 30.03 -29.83
CA ALA A 393 -25.22 30.61 -30.42
C ALA A 393 -26.53 30.10 -29.81
N GLU A 394 -26.60 28.81 -29.43
CA GLU A 394 -27.75 28.24 -28.71
C GLU A 394 -27.93 28.87 -27.32
N LEU A 395 -26.82 29.17 -26.63
CA LEU A 395 -26.84 29.86 -25.33
C LEU A 395 -27.22 31.35 -25.46
N THR A 396 -26.87 31.99 -26.58
CA THR A 396 -27.06 33.44 -26.77
C THR A 396 -28.17 33.80 -27.75
N SER A 397 -28.95 32.84 -28.24
CA SER A 397 -30.04 33.11 -29.18
C SER A 397 -31.15 33.90 -28.51
N ASP A 398 -31.47 35.08 -29.06
CA ASP A 398 -32.53 35.98 -28.58
C ASP A 398 -33.96 35.52 -28.87
N ASP A 399 -34.18 34.20 -28.80
CA ASP A 399 -35.51 33.62 -28.83
C ASP A 399 -36.17 33.81 -27.45
N PRO A 400 -37.36 34.44 -27.34
CA PRO A 400 -38.08 34.56 -26.08
C PRO A 400 -38.43 33.21 -25.42
N ALA A 401 -38.31 32.09 -26.13
CA ALA A 401 -38.48 30.73 -25.61
C ALA A 401 -37.15 30.05 -25.19
N ASN A 402 -36.00 30.73 -25.27
CA ASN A 402 -34.71 30.14 -24.91
C ASN A 402 -34.63 29.85 -23.39
N PRO A 403 -34.51 28.57 -22.97
CA PRO A 403 -34.46 28.21 -21.54
C PRO A 403 -33.16 28.65 -20.84
N ASN A 404 -32.14 29.07 -21.59
CA ASN A 404 -30.82 29.42 -21.05
C ASN A 404 -30.71 30.90 -20.65
N LEU A 405 -31.59 31.77 -21.15
CA LEU A 405 -31.53 33.23 -20.93
C LEU A 405 -32.57 33.69 -19.91
N LYS A 406 -32.20 34.66 -19.08
CA LYS A 406 -33.14 35.33 -18.17
C LYS A 406 -34.17 36.17 -18.96
N PRO A 407 -35.39 36.37 -18.42
CA PRO A 407 -36.41 37.20 -19.06
C PRO A 407 -35.98 38.69 -19.13
N LEU A 408 -36.46 39.42 -20.13
CA LEU A 408 -36.18 40.86 -20.27
C LEU A 408 -36.87 41.68 -19.18
N CYS A 409 -36.17 42.69 -18.64
CA CYS A 409 -36.78 43.59 -17.67
C CYS A 409 -37.90 44.44 -18.31
N PRO A 410 -39.06 44.62 -17.64
CA PRO A 410 -40.09 45.53 -18.11
C PRO A 410 -39.60 47.00 -18.08
N PRO A 411 -39.98 47.85 -19.05
CA PRO A 411 -39.56 49.23 -19.08
C PRO A 411 -40.09 49.99 -17.86
N SER A 412 -39.19 50.67 -17.14
CA SER A 412 -39.56 51.47 -15.98
C SER A 412 -40.41 52.69 -16.39
N PRO A 413 -41.47 53.05 -15.64
CA PRO A 413 -42.30 54.22 -15.93
C PRO A 413 -41.56 55.54 -15.65
N THR A 414 -41.60 56.45 -16.61
CA THR A 414 -41.08 57.83 -16.50
C THR A 414 -41.76 58.60 -15.34
N PRO A 415 -41.03 59.32 -14.46
CA PRO A 415 -41.66 60.12 -13.41
C PRO A 415 -42.25 61.42 -13.98
N GLY A 416 -43.55 61.64 -13.77
CA GLY A 416 -44.21 62.93 -13.97
C GLY A 416 -43.93 63.93 -12.82
N PRO A 417 -43.99 65.26 -13.06
CA PRO A 417 -43.48 66.26 -12.13
C PRO A 417 -44.40 66.51 -10.91
N ALA A 418 -43.75 66.84 -9.80
CA ALA A 418 -44.31 67.05 -8.46
C ALA A 418 -45.17 68.32 -8.31
N SER A 419 -45.99 68.36 -7.24
CA SER A 419 -46.52 69.60 -6.63
C SER A 419 -46.72 69.42 -5.12
N PRO A 420 -46.65 70.51 -4.31
CA PRO A 420 -46.10 70.46 -2.94
C PRO A 420 -47.14 70.48 -1.80
N THR A 421 -46.58 70.28 -0.60
CA THR A 421 -47.10 70.18 0.79
C THR A 421 -48.11 71.25 1.23
N PRO A 422 -48.77 71.08 2.39
CA PRO A 422 -48.31 71.84 3.56
C PRO A 422 -48.32 71.12 4.93
N SER A 423 -47.52 71.71 5.82
CA SER A 423 -47.10 71.31 7.17
C SER A 423 -48.13 71.58 8.28
N VAL A 424 -48.10 70.80 9.39
CA VAL A 424 -48.43 71.31 10.75
C VAL A 424 -47.59 70.61 11.84
N THR A 425 -47.15 71.44 12.78
CA THR A 425 -46.29 71.36 13.96
C THR A 425 -46.83 70.58 15.17
N GLY A 426 -45.95 70.02 16.02
CA GLY A 426 -46.23 69.71 17.43
C GLY A 426 -45.14 68.89 18.14
N SER A 427 -44.59 69.40 19.25
CA SER A 427 -43.38 68.95 19.97
C SER A 427 -43.74 68.28 21.34
N PRO A 428 -42.83 68.01 22.31
CA PRO A 428 -42.23 66.69 22.62
C PRO A 428 -42.42 66.21 24.10
N LEU A 429 -41.97 64.99 24.46
CA LEU A 429 -41.41 64.68 25.79
C LEU A 429 -40.72 63.29 25.85
N ALA A 430 -39.55 63.23 26.48
CA ALA A 430 -38.82 62.01 26.91
C ALA A 430 -39.10 61.75 28.43
N PRO A 431 -38.36 60.92 29.21
CA PRO A 431 -37.40 59.83 28.93
C PRO A 431 -37.53 58.55 29.84
N ALA A 432 -36.70 57.52 29.54
CA ALA A 432 -36.08 56.49 30.42
C ALA A 432 -37.00 55.52 31.23
N VAL A 433 -36.68 54.24 31.51
CA VAL A 433 -35.55 53.67 32.28
C VAL A 433 -35.52 52.12 32.13
N SER A 434 -34.29 51.57 32.09
CA SER A 434 -33.71 50.28 32.52
C SER A 434 -34.54 49.03 32.88
N GLY A 435 -33.94 47.85 32.62
CA GLY A 435 -34.26 46.63 33.38
C GLY A 435 -33.59 45.33 32.89
N SER A 436 -32.56 44.89 33.62
CA SER A 436 -31.71 43.69 33.47
C SER A 436 -32.39 42.30 33.61
N ALA A 437 -31.91 41.34 32.79
CA ALA A 437 -31.25 40.06 33.16
C ALA A 437 -32.01 38.79 33.71
N VAL A 438 -31.83 37.68 32.95
CA VAL A 438 -31.62 36.22 33.28
C VAL A 438 -32.78 35.31 33.83
N PRO A 439 -32.65 33.94 33.91
CA PRO A 439 -33.41 32.93 33.12
C PRO A 439 -34.11 31.88 34.05
N PRO A 440 -34.01 30.53 33.86
CA PRO A 440 -34.45 29.60 32.81
C PRO A 440 -35.56 28.63 33.32
N ALA A 441 -36.11 27.75 32.47
CA ALA A 441 -36.70 26.48 32.94
C ALA A 441 -36.77 25.41 31.85
N SER A 442 -36.25 24.23 32.20
CA SER A 442 -36.31 22.96 31.50
C SER A 442 -37.69 22.29 31.65
N ALA A 443 -38.09 21.43 30.71
CA ALA A 443 -38.87 20.22 31.03
C ALA A 443 -38.81 19.18 29.89
N THR A 444 -38.72 17.95 30.36
CA THR A 444 -38.47 16.66 29.70
C THR A 444 -39.76 15.97 29.23
N ALA A 445 -39.61 14.98 28.33
CA ALA A 445 -40.34 13.69 28.23
C ALA A 445 -40.87 13.40 26.81
N THR A 446 -41.12 12.18 26.30
CA THR A 446 -40.69 10.77 26.47
C THR A 446 -41.70 9.97 25.60
N ALA A 447 -41.26 8.87 24.94
CA ALA A 447 -42.05 7.70 24.47
C ALA A 447 -43.02 7.89 23.26
N ALA A 448 -43.36 6.89 22.43
CA ALA A 448 -42.94 5.50 22.19
C ALA A 448 -43.66 4.92 20.94
N ALA A 449 -43.15 3.77 20.43
CA ALA A 449 -43.80 2.67 19.65
C ALA A 449 -44.44 3.03 18.27
N GLY A 450 -44.07 2.44 17.11
CA GLY A 450 -44.00 1.03 16.68
C GLY A 450 -45.33 0.58 16.01
N PRO A 451 -45.46 -0.49 15.19
CA PRO A 451 -44.56 -1.22 14.27
C PRO A 451 -45.23 -1.57 12.88
N THR A 452 -44.67 -2.53 12.12
CA THR A 452 -45.30 -3.40 11.03
C THR A 452 -45.61 -2.74 9.66
N THR A 453 -45.45 -3.32 8.45
CA THR A 453 -45.30 -4.69 7.91
C THR A 453 -44.85 -4.62 6.42
N THR A 454 -44.09 -5.63 5.96
CA THR A 454 -43.81 -6.15 4.58
C THR A 454 -45.05 -6.31 3.66
N PRO A 455 -45.00 -6.66 2.33
CA PRO A 455 -43.91 -7.21 1.49
C PRO A 455 -43.78 -6.73 0.00
N THR A 456 -42.67 -7.16 -0.63
CA THR A 456 -42.40 -7.59 -2.03
C THR A 456 -43.39 -7.33 -3.19
N THR A 457 -42.90 -6.65 -4.26
CA THR A 457 -42.91 -7.09 -5.68
C THR A 457 -42.05 -6.18 -6.57
N THR A 458 -41.26 -6.77 -7.47
CA THR A 458 -40.45 -6.20 -8.58
C THR A 458 -41.18 -6.53 -9.91
N PRO A 459 -40.96 -5.93 -11.12
CA PRO A 459 -40.06 -4.85 -11.62
C PRO A 459 -40.75 -3.71 -12.42
N ASP A 460 -39.91 -2.79 -12.91
CA ASP A 460 -40.07 -1.83 -14.02
C ASP A 460 -40.92 -0.56 -13.82
N ALA A 461 -40.24 0.58 -13.71
CA ALA A 461 -40.39 1.75 -14.60
C ALA A 461 -39.58 2.94 -14.04
N VAL A 462 -38.83 3.60 -14.92
CA VAL A 462 -38.23 4.93 -14.69
C VAL A 462 -39.34 5.96 -14.48
N PRO A 463 -39.26 6.84 -13.47
CA PRO A 463 -39.89 8.15 -13.55
C PRO A 463 -38.82 9.23 -13.74
N SER A 464 -38.87 9.86 -14.90
CA SER A 464 -38.48 11.26 -15.05
C SER A 464 -39.30 12.07 -14.04
N ASP A 465 -38.63 12.80 -13.16
CA ASP A 465 -38.99 14.16 -12.77
C ASP A 465 -37.97 14.66 -11.77
N THR A 466 -37.17 15.64 -12.18
CA THR A 466 -36.52 16.55 -11.24
C THR A 466 -36.71 17.96 -11.78
N VAL A 467 -37.64 18.65 -11.14
CA VAL A 467 -37.92 20.08 -11.35
C VAL A 467 -36.62 20.87 -11.10
N PRO A 468 -36.21 21.79 -12.01
CA PRO A 468 -35.02 22.61 -11.78
C PRO A 468 -35.26 23.62 -10.65
N PRO A 469 -34.20 24.02 -9.91
CA PRO A 469 -34.31 24.95 -8.80
C PRO A 469 -34.82 26.33 -9.26
N VAL A 470 -35.66 26.95 -8.43
CA VAL A 470 -36.26 28.28 -8.67
C VAL A 470 -35.20 29.37 -8.57
N ASP A 471 -34.99 30.10 -9.67
CA ASP A 471 -34.05 31.22 -9.81
C ASP A 471 -34.62 32.48 -9.09
N PRO A 472 -33.89 33.12 -8.15
CA PRO A 472 -34.34 34.35 -7.51
C PRO A 472 -34.28 35.53 -8.51
N ALA A 473 -35.37 35.71 -9.26
CA ALA A 473 -35.75 36.88 -10.05
C ALA A 473 -34.61 37.89 -10.38
N GLY A 474 -33.78 37.56 -11.37
CA GLY A 474 -32.98 38.51 -12.12
C GLY A 474 -33.51 38.60 -13.56
N CYS A 475 -33.76 39.80 -14.07
CA CYS A 475 -34.10 40.04 -15.47
C CYS A 475 -32.87 40.60 -16.20
N ARG A 476 -32.70 40.27 -17.50
CA ARG A 476 -31.62 40.80 -18.32
C ARG A 476 -32.03 42.12 -19.00
N SER A 477 -31.09 43.03 -19.15
CA SER A 477 -31.33 44.31 -19.84
C SER A 477 -31.42 44.08 -21.35
N PRO A 478 -32.32 44.75 -22.09
CA PRO A 478 -32.26 44.77 -23.55
C PRO A 478 -30.97 45.49 -23.98
N GLU A 479 -30.22 44.86 -24.89
CA GLU A 479 -29.00 45.42 -25.49
C GLU A 479 -29.29 46.58 -26.44
#